data_AF-A0AAV6B5X7-F1
#
_entry.id   AF-A0AAV6B5X7-F1
#
_cell.length_a   1.000
_cell.length_b   1.000
_cell.length_c   1.000
_cell.angle_alpha   90.00
_cell.angle_beta   90.00
_cell.angle_gamma   90.00
#
_symmetry.space_group_name_H-M   'P 1'
#
loop_
_entity.id
_entity.type
_entity.pdbx_description
1 polymer ?
#
loop_
_entity_poly.entity_id
_entity_poly.type
_entity_poly.pdbx_seq_one_letter_code
_entity_poly.pdbx_strand_id
1 'polypeptide(L)'
;VFVKRARLWLIADGFVTPLNAENLTAFSEGPPAHWTFLAGAGNGRAVEIEVTAEMLPLQNTTVLRFHRPERATAAGIDAPPEVRVSLTVRVDIEDRNFHWETRRNEAAEHYFTSNTRTLGKSEIGNPKSVGATGFEFTPAPDRQLRVFSNQGRYHEGVEWSVNIPHPVEASRAQTDAGDAFSPGWFEVPLDRGESTALVLTAESDFASASQFAPPLELETISVRADPFHEALLRAVKAFVVKRGEGKTVIAGYPWFLDWGRDSLICARGMIAAGMLNDVRDLLVTFARFEENGTLPNTIHGENATNRDTSDAPLWFGVACEEAAGHLSSFYTTRADYQGRTMRDVLRSIAVNYKRGTPNGIRMDAESGLIWSPSHFTWMDTNYPACTPREGYPIEIQALWVRLLRQLQTISASTDGGERWDQLAARAEASLNELFWMEERGWFADVLIARAGVSAKMAERGDALRSNCVFPISLGLFTGERARRTVDAVMRHLAVPGALRSLAPLTVTPPMPIHGNHGGLLNDPPHPYWPRYEADEDTRRKPAYHNGTAWAWTFPSWCEAIVRAWNAEPAAVAAARAYLLSMRDLMQTGCAGHIAEVFDGDAPHTPRGCDAQAWSVTEALRVWRWLP
;
A
#
# COMPACT_ATOMS: atom_id res chain seq x y z
N VAL A 1 -19.30 7.93 4.49
CA VAL A 1 -20.19 6.75 4.51
C VAL A 1 -19.44 5.51 4.04
N PHE A 2 -19.45 4.47 4.87
CA PHE A 2 -18.91 3.16 4.57
C PHE A 2 -20.04 2.15 4.47
N VAL A 3 -19.96 1.28 3.47
CA VAL A 3 -20.73 0.03 3.49
C VAL A 3 -19.86 -1.00 4.20
N LYS A 4 -20.17 -1.29 5.46
CA LYS A 4 -19.38 -2.18 6.31
C LYS A 4 -19.48 -3.62 5.86
N ARG A 5 -20.69 -4.06 5.50
CA ARG A 5 -20.97 -5.43 5.03
C ARG A 5 -22.28 -5.52 4.27
N ALA A 6 -22.34 -6.48 3.36
CA ALA A 6 -23.59 -6.99 2.79
C ALA A 6 -23.86 -8.38 3.38
N ARG A 7 -25.06 -8.63 3.90
CA ARG A 7 -25.50 -9.92 4.44
C ARG A 7 -26.54 -10.52 3.51
N LEU A 8 -26.34 -11.78 3.12
CA LEU A 8 -27.14 -12.44 2.10
C LEU A 8 -27.76 -13.72 2.66
N TRP A 9 -29.03 -13.94 2.34
CA TRP A 9 -29.73 -15.20 2.56
C TRP A 9 -30.43 -15.62 1.28
N LEU A 10 -30.26 -16.87 0.88
CA LEU A 10 -31.04 -17.46 -0.20
C LEU A 10 -32.32 -18.07 0.37
N ILE A 11 -33.44 -17.79 -0.26
CA ILE A 11 -34.72 -18.44 -0.01
C ILE A 11 -35.01 -19.34 -1.21
N ALA A 12 -34.97 -20.67 -1.01
CA ALA A 12 -35.24 -21.66 -2.05
C ALA A 12 -36.29 -22.66 -1.54
N ASP A 13 -37.44 -22.73 -2.19
CA ASP A 13 -38.58 -23.59 -1.78
C ASP A 13 -38.99 -23.40 -0.29
N GLY A 14 -38.90 -22.16 0.20
CA GLY A 14 -39.20 -21.81 1.59
C GLY A 14 -38.06 -22.04 2.60
N PHE A 15 -36.94 -22.63 2.19
CA PHE A 15 -35.75 -22.79 3.02
C PHE A 15 -34.88 -21.55 2.96
N VAL A 16 -34.54 -20.98 4.12
CA VAL A 16 -33.66 -19.81 4.24
C VAL A 16 -32.26 -20.29 4.58
N THR A 17 -31.30 -20.01 3.71
CA THR A 17 -29.89 -20.39 3.89
C THR A 17 -29.03 -19.12 3.89
N PRO A 18 -28.30 -18.79 4.97
CA PRO A 18 -27.32 -17.70 4.94
C PRO A 18 -26.18 -18.07 3.98
N LEU A 19 -25.74 -17.14 3.13
CA LEU A 19 -24.56 -17.36 2.28
C LEU A 19 -23.31 -16.94 3.05
N ASN A 20 -22.48 -17.90 3.44
CA ASN A 20 -21.33 -17.70 4.32
C ASN A 20 -20.22 -18.75 4.06
N ALA A 21 -19.21 -18.80 4.93
CA ALA A 21 -18.09 -19.74 4.77
C ALA A 21 -18.49 -21.23 4.85
N GLU A 22 -19.62 -21.57 5.46
CA GLU A 22 -20.08 -22.97 5.63
C GLU A 22 -20.61 -23.57 4.33
N ASN A 23 -21.04 -22.72 3.37
CA ASN A 23 -21.59 -23.15 2.09
C ASN A 23 -20.92 -22.48 0.88
N LEU A 24 -19.76 -21.87 1.09
CA LEU A 24 -18.88 -21.39 0.04
C LEU A 24 -18.17 -22.58 -0.63
N THR A 25 -18.39 -22.77 -1.92
CA THR A 25 -17.78 -23.87 -2.69
C THR A 25 -16.60 -23.40 -3.53
N ALA A 26 -16.58 -22.14 -3.95
CA ALA A 26 -15.48 -21.56 -4.70
C ALA A 26 -15.34 -20.05 -4.41
N PHE A 27 -14.10 -19.56 -4.42
CA PHE A 27 -13.78 -18.15 -4.39
C PHE A 27 -12.64 -17.87 -5.38
N SER A 28 -12.75 -16.79 -6.14
CA SER A 28 -11.63 -16.23 -6.88
C SER A 28 -11.52 -14.74 -6.59
N GLU A 29 -10.30 -14.30 -6.31
CA GLU A 29 -9.99 -12.89 -6.11
C GLU A 29 -10.24 -12.08 -7.39
N GLY A 30 -10.61 -10.81 -7.21
CA GLY A 30 -11.07 -9.94 -8.28
C GLY A 30 -9.99 -9.14 -9.01
N PRO A 31 -10.41 -8.14 -9.82
CA PRO A 31 -11.79 -7.68 -10.04
C PRO A 31 -12.49 -8.31 -11.28
N PRO A 32 -13.79 -8.70 -11.20
CA PRO A 32 -14.63 -8.75 -10.01
C PRO A 32 -14.23 -9.92 -9.09
N ALA A 33 -14.33 -9.73 -7.78
CA ALA A 33 -14.22 -10.86 -6.86
C ALA A 33 -15.46 -11.74 -7.01
N HIS A 34 -15.29 -13.06 -7.02
CA HIS A 34 -16.35 -14.01 -7.33
C HIS A 34 -16.44 -15.08 -6.25
N TRP A 35 -17.66 -15.32 -5.77
CA TRP A 35 -18.00 -16.37 -4.80
C TRP A 35 -19.05 -17.29 -5.40
N THR A 36 -18.89 -18.59 -5.23
CA THR A 36 -19.91 -19.59 -5.54
C THR A 36 -20.39 -20.21 -4.24
N PHE A 37 -21.70 -20.18 -4.02
CA PHE A 37 -22.33 -20.77 -2.85
C PHE A 37 -23.28 -21.89 -3.26
N LEU A 38 -23.44 -22.88 -2.38
CA LEU A 38 -24.39 -23.97 -2.54
C LEU A 38 -25.39 -23.97 -1.39
N ALA A 39 -26.61 -23.53 -1.65
CA ALA A 39 -27.66 -23.41 -0.65
C ALA A 39 -28.66 -24.55 -0.72
N GLY A 40 -29.23 -24.94 0.43
CA GLY A 40 -30.24 -26.01 0.49
C GLY A 40 -31.63 -25.56 0.05
N ALA A 41 -32.35 -26.45 -0.64
CA ALA A 41 -33.74 -26.27 -1.09
C ALA A 41 -34.67 -27.41 -0.61
N GLY A 42 -34.29 -28.09 0.48
CA GLY A 42 -35.05 -29.20 1.07
C GLY A 42 -34.98 -30.53 0.29
N ASN A 43 -35.26 -31.65 0.96
CA ASN A 43 -35.21 -33.01 0.38
C ASN A 43 -33.87 -33.37 -0.30
N GLY A 44 -32.75 -32.88 0.24
CA GLY A 44 -31.42 -33.05 -0.36
C GLY A 44 -31.19 -32.24 -1.63
N ARG A 45 -32.14 -31.37 -2.02
CA ARG A 45 -31.99 -30.46 -3.15
C ARG A 45 -31.14 -29.25 -2.78
N ALA A 46 -30.46 -28.71 -3.79
CA ALA A 46 -29.61 -27.54 -3.65
C ALA A 46 -29.79 -26.56 -4.80
N VAL A 47 -29.38 -25.32 -4.57
CA VAL A 47 -29.31 -24.23 -5.55
C VAL A 47 -27.92 -23.61 -5.48
N GLU A 48 -27.27 -23.52 -6.63
CA GLU A 48 -25.99 -22.82 -6.78
C GLU A 48 -26.25 -21.33 -7.06
N ILE A 49 -25.49 -20.47 -6.39
CA ILE A 49 -25.57 -19.02 -6.55
C ILE A 49 -24.15 -18.47 -6.70
N GLU A 50 -23.95 -17.72 -7.77
CA GLU A 50 -22.73 -16.95 -8.00
C GLU A 50 -22.96 -15.50 -7.56
N VAL A 51 -22.02 -14.98 -6.79
CA VAL A 51 -22.00 -13.59 -6.33
C VAL A 51 -20.72 -12.95 -6.83
N THR A 52 -20.83 -11.78 -7.46
CA THR A 52 -19.67 -10.99 -7.85
C THR A 52 -19.68 -9.63 -7.19
N ALA A 53 -18.53 -9.13 -6.76
CA ALA A 53 -18.37 -7.76 -6.27
C ALA A 53 -17.26 -7.04 -7.06
N GLU A 54 -17.57 -5.85 -7.57
CA GLU A 54 -16.57 -4.98 -8.19
C GLU A 54 -16.77 -3.52 -7.81
N MET A 55 -15.65 -2.80 -7.72
CA MET A 55 -15.65 -1.34 -7.79
C MET A 55 -15.47 -0.93 -9.24
N LEU A 56 -16.36 -0.08 -9.74
CA LEU A 56 -16.31 0.35 -11.13
C LEU A 56 -15.12 1.31 -11.34
N PRO A 57 -14.32 1.12 -12.41
CA PRO A 57 -13.19 1.99 -12.67
C PRO A 57 -13.59 3.46 -12.73
N LEU A 58 -12.86 4.30 -11.99
CA LEU A 58 -13.04 5.76 -11.92
C LEU A 58 -14.39 6.23 -11.35
N GLN A 59 -15.13 5.36 -10.66
CA GLN A 59 -16.38 5.70 -10.00
C GLN A 59 -16.35 5.27 -8.54
N ASN A 60 -16.96 6.07 -7.66
CA ASN A 60 -17.26 5.71 -6.27
C ASN A 60 -18.51 4.80 -6.21
N THR A 61 -18.50 3.74 -7.02
CA THR A 61 -19.62 2.81 -7.19
C THR A 61 -19.12 1.38 -7.05
N THR A 62 -19.75 0.64 -6.13
CA THR A 62 -19.59 -0.81 -5.99
C THR A 62 -20.85 -1.49 -6.52
N VAL A 63 -20.67 -2.55 -7.31
CA VAL A 63 -21.77 -3.36 -7.84
C VAL A 63 -21.63 -4.78 -7.32
N LEU A 64 -22.66 -5.25 -6.63
CA LEU A 64 -22.85 -6.66 -6.29
C LEU A 64 -23.78 -7.27 -7.34
N ARG A 65 -23.33 -8.31 -8.03
CA ARG A 65 -24.19 -9.08 -8.94
C ARG A 65 -24.45 -10.46 -8.37
N PHE A 66 -25.67 -10.92 -8.58
CA PHE A 66 -26.12 -12.24 -8.18
C PHE A 66 -26.60 -12.95 -9.43
N HIS A 67 -26.13 -14.18 -9.62
CA HIS A 67 -26.49 -15.02 -10.76
C HIS A 67 -26.86 -16.42 -10.27
N ARG A 68 -27.97 -16.95 -10.78
CA ARG A 68 -28.31 -18.37 -10.64
C ARG A 68 -27.96 -19.05 -11.95
N PRO A 69 -26.93 -19.91 -11.98
CA PRO A 69 -26.51 -20.57 -13.21
C PRO A 69 -27.64 -21.37 -13.86
N GLU A 70 -27.66 -21.41 -15.20
CA GLU A 70 -28.60 -22.25 -15.95
C GLU A 70 -28.28 -23.75 -15.75
N ARG A 71 -26.98 -24.06 -15.62
CA ARG A 71 -26.46 -25.41 -15.37
C ARG A 71 -26.96 -25.98 -14.04
N ALA A 72 -26.97 -27.31 -13.95
CA ALA A 72 -27.26 -28.02 -12.71
C ALA A 72 -26.18 -27.73 -11.64
N THR A 73 -26.57 -27.83 -10.36
CA THR A 73 -25.64 -27.63 -9.24
C THR A 73 -24.47 -28.63 -9.27
N ALA A 74 -23.28 -28.18 -8.85
CA ALA A 74 -22.11 -29.06 -8.80
C ALA A 74 -22.22 -30.18 -7.73
N ALA A 75 -23.09 -30.02 -6.74
CA ALA A 75 -23.37 -31.01 -5.70
C ALA A 75 -24.82 -30.92 -5.20
N GLY A 76 -25.29 -32.00 -4.55
CA GLY A 76 -26.70 -32.16 -4.15
C GLY A 76 -27.62 -32.54 -5.31
N ILE A 77 -28.92 -32.62 -5.03
CA ILE A 77 -29.94 -32.82 -6.09
C ILE A 77 -30.29 -31.44 -6.65
N ASP A 78 -30.13 -31.21 -7.96
CA ASP A 78 -30.47 -29.91 -8.55
C ASP A 78 -31.96 -29.57 -8.34
N ALA A 79 -32.24 -28.36 -7.86
CA ALA A 79 -33.61 -27.92 -7.63
C ALA A 79 -34.34 -27.74 -8.97
N PRO A 80 -35.56 -28.28 -9.15
CA PRO A 80 -36.33 -28.11 -10.38
C PRO A 80 -36.46 -26.62 -10.80
N PRO A 81 -36.56 -26.31 -12.10
CA PRO A 81 -36.70 -24.93 -12.58
C PRO A 81 -37.88 -24.17 -11.97
N GLU A 82 -38.95 -24.87 -11.56
CA GLU A 82 -40.16 -24.29 -10.98
C GLU A 82 -39.97 -23.86 -9.51
N VAL A 83 -38.87 -24.28 -8.87
CA VAL A 83 -38.54 -23.84 -7.51
C VAL A 83 -38.28 -22.35 -7.54
N ARG A 84 -39.12 -21.61 -6.82
CA ARG A 84 -38.93 -20.17 -6.59
C ARG A 84 -37.68 -19.98 -5.76
N VAL A 85 -36.80 -19.12 -6.27
CA VAL A 85 -35.57 -18.72 -5.60
C VAL A 85 -35.54 -17.21 -5.52
N SER A 86 -35.25 -16.69 -4.33
CA SER A 86 -35.00 -15.27 -4.11
C SER A 86 -33.86 -15.06 -3.14
N LEU A 87 -33.22 -13.90 -3.23
CA LEU A 87 -32.20 -13.44 -2.31
C LEU A 87 -32.78 -12.35 -1.39
N THR A 88 -32.53 -12.49 -0.10
CA THR A 88 -32.63 -11.40 0.86
C THR A 88 -31.26 -10.79 1.05
N VAL A 89 -31.11 -9.49 0.77
CA VAL A 89 -29.85 -8.77 0.96
C VAL A 89 -30.06 -7.63 1.94
N ARG A 90 -29.23 -7.56 2.99
CA ARG A 90 -29.12 -6.41 3.90
C ARG A 90 -27.78 -5.74 3.73
N VAL A 91 -27.79 -4.40 3.71
CA VAL A 91 -26.58 -3.60 3.69
C VAL A 91 -26.46 -2.88 5.02
N ASP A 92 -25.32 -3.03 5.66
CA ASP A 92 -25.01 -2.37 6.93
C ASP A 92 -24.02 -1.23 6.66
N ILE A 93 -24.36 -0.03 7.12
CA ILE A 93 -23.64 1.21 6.86
C ILE A 93 -23.10 1.84 8.14
N GLU A 94 -22.04 2.62 7.98
CA GLU A 94 -21.43 3.45 9.02
C GLU A 94 -21.11 4.85 8.43
N ASP A 95 -21.10 5.89 9.26
CA ASP A 95 -20.51 7.19 8.91
C ASP A 95 -19.53 7.61 9.99
N ARG A 96 -18.26 7.28 9.77
CA ARG A 96 -17.15 7.50 10.68
C ARG A 96 -15.87 7.65 9.88
N ASN A 97 -14.75 7.97 10.53
CA ASN A 97 -13.42 7.73 9.95
C ASN A 97 -12.87 6.41 10.50
N PHE A 98 -11.69 5.97 10.02
CA PHE A 98 -11.07 4.71 10.44
C PHE A 98 -10.59 4.66 11.91
N HIS A 99 -10.64 5.77 12.65
CA HIS A 99 -10.17 5.87 14.04
C HIS A 99 -11.30 5.90 15.08
N TRP A 100 -12.55 5.82 14.62
CA TRP A 100 -13.73 5.89 15.47
C TRP A 100 -14.60 4.69 15.20
N GLU A 101 -15.42 4.29 16.17
CA GLU A 101 -16.38 3.21 16.01
C GLU A 101 -17.81 3.73 16.12
N THR A 102 -18.69 3.21 15.27
CA THR A 102 -20.12 3.47 15.39
C THR A 102 -20.63 2.74 16.63
N ARG A 103 -21.32 3.47 17.52
CA ARG A 103 -21.97 2.93 18.71
C ARG A 103 -23.43 3.29 18.70
N ARG A 104 -24.30 2.31 18.91
CA ARG A 104 -25.74 2.50 19.00
C ARG A 104 -26.07 3.25 20.28
N ASN A 105 -26.72 4.39 20.11
CA ASN A 105 -27.34 5.20 21.15
C ASN A 105 -28.47 6.04 20.51
N GLU A 106 -29.25 6.76 21.32
CA GLU A 106 -30.38 7.57 20.80
C GLU A 106 -29.95 8.60 19.75
N ALA A 107 -28.78 9.22 19.92
CA ALA A 107 -28.26 10.19 18.97
C ALA A 107 -27.88 9.54 17.63
N ALA A 108 -27.24 8.37 17.67
CA ALA A 108 -26.90 7.60 16.48
C ALA A 108 -28.17 7.08 15.77
N GLU A 109 -29.16 6.59 16.53
CA GLU A 109 -30.46 6.18 15.96
C GLU A 109 -31.13 7.35 15.24
N HIS A 110 -31.26 8.50 15.90
CA HIS A 110 -31.81 9.70 15.29
C HIS A 110 -31.00 10.12 14.05
N TYR A 111 -29.67 10.14 14.15
CA TYR A 111 -28.77 10.52 13.07
C TYR A 111 -28.95 9.63 11.84
N PHE A 112 -28.89 8.31 11.98
CA PHE A 112 -29.01 7.41 10.84
C PHE A 112 -30.42 7.42 10.25
N THR A 113 -31.46 7.40 11.09
CA THR A 113 -32.84 7.40 10.60
C THR A 113 -33.22 8.73 9.94
N SER A 114 -32.88 9.88 10.53
CA SER A 114 -33.25 11.20 9.98
C SER A 114 -32.53 11.52 8.65
N ASN A 115 -31.36 10.94 8.43
CA ASN A 115 -30.59 11.12 7.20
C ASN A 115 -30.82 9.99 6.18
N THR A 116 -31.72 9.04 6.45
CA THR A 116 -32.07 7.95 5.52
C THR A 116 -33.48 8.13 4.97
N ARG A 117 -33.65 7.93 3.66
CA ARG A 117 -34.96 7.86 3.02
C ARG A 117 -35.04 6.73 2.02
N THR A 118 -36.25 6.30 1.70
CA THR A 118 -36.49 5.34 0.62
C THR A 118 -36.36 6.01 -0.76
N LEU A 119 -35.87 5.25 -1.73
CA LEU A 119 -35.77 5.68 -3.13
C LEU A 119 -36.98 5.19 -3.94
N GLY A 120 -37.64 6.13 -4.62
CA GLY A 120 -38.78 5.86 -5.49
C GLY A 120 -38.39 5.43 -6.90
N LYS A 121 -39.37 4.91 -7.65
CA LYS A 121 -39.18 4.36 -9.01
C LYS A 121 -38.54 5.32 -10.01
N SER A 122 -38.98 6.58 -10.02
CA SER A 122 -38.55 7.60 -10.98
C SER A 122 -37.11 8.06 -10.75
N GLU A 123 -36.59 7.89 -9.53
CA GLU A 123 -35.26 8.36 -9.14
C GLU A 123 -34.14 7.43 -9.62
N ILE A 124 -34.47 6.18 -9.95
CA ILE A 124 -33.48 5.15 -10.34
C ILE A 124 -33.59 4.77 -11.83
N GLY A 125 -34.64 5.25 -12.52
CA GLY A 125 -34.82 5.03 -13.96
C GLY A 125 -35.05 3.57 -14.34
N ASN A 126 -35.64 2.75 -13.45
CA ASN A 126 -35.87 1.33 -13.69
C ASN A 126 -37.35 1.00 -14.00
N PRO A 127 -37.70 0.71 -15.28
CA PRO A 127 -39.08 0.48 -15.70
C PRO A 127 -39.70 -0.83 -15.19
N LYS A 128 -38.89 -1.80 -14.70
CA LYS A 128 -39.38 -3.11 -14.22
C LYS A 128 -39.71 -3.15 -12.72
N SER A 129 -39.52 -2.04 -12.01
CA SER A 129 -39.66 -2.00 -10.54
C SER A 129 -41.10 -1.86 -10.03
N VAL A 130 -41.41 -2.55 -8.91
CA VAL A 130 -42.70 -2.46 -8.21
C VAL A 130 -42.47 -2.01 -6.76
N GLY A 131 -42.55 -0.71 -6.50
CA GLY A 131 -42.45 -0.11 -5.15
C GLY A 131 -41.16 0.70 -4.98
N ALA A 132 -40.71 0.85 -3.73
CA ALA A 132 -39.39 1.36 -3.42
C ALA A 132 -38.32 0.37 -3.92
N THR A 133 -37.22 0.91 -4.44
CA THR A 133 -36.16 0.13 -5.07
C THR A 133 -34.83 0.19 -4.33
N GLY A 134 -34.79 0.94 -3.22
CA GLY A 134 -33.60 1.11 -2.41
C GLY A 134 -33.74 2.21 -1.36
N PHE A 135 -32.60 2.68 -0.87
CA PHE A 135 -32.50 3.79 0.08
C PHE A 135 -31.37 4.75 -0.30
N GLU A 136 -31.50 5.99 0.18
CA GLU A 136 -30.46 7.01 0.16
C GLU A 136 -30.15 7.42 1.59
N PHE A 137 -28.86 7.50 1.92
CA PHE A 137 -28.35 8.04 3.17
C PHE A 137 -27.50 9.29 2.87
N THR A 138 -27.92 10.45 3.37
CA THR A 138 -27.30 11.75 3.08
C THR A 138 -26.91 12.47 4.38
N PRO A 139 -25.76 12.13 4.98
CA PRO A 139 -25.32 12.71 6.26
C PRO A 139 -24.83 14.16 6.17
N ALA A 140 -24.55 14.66 4.97
CA ALA A 140 -24.13 16.04 4.70
C ALA A 140 -24.41 16.41 3.22
N PRO A 141 -24.48 17.69 2.84
CA PRO A 141 -24.77 18.11 1.46
C PRO A 141 -23.77 17.59 0.41
N ASP A 142 -22.53 17.33 0.82
CA ASP A 142 -21.42 16.86 -0.01
C ASP A 142 -21.18 15.34 0.11
N ARG A 143 -21.98 14.63 0.92
CA ARG A 143 -21.79 13.20 1.19
C ARG A 143 -23.12 12.47 1.10
N GLN A 144 -23.17 11.47 0.22
CA GLN A 144 -24.33 10.59 0.08
C GLN A 144 -23.90 9.15 -0.18
N LEU A 145 -24.83 8.23 0.09
CA LEU A 145 -24.78 6.85 -0.35
C LEU A 145 -26.17 6.45 -0.83
N ARG A 146 -26.28 6.02 -2.08
CA ARG A 146 -27.48 5.40 -2.63
C ARG A 146 -27.25 3.92 -2.80
N VAL A 147 -28.19 3.11 -2.33
CA VAL A 147 -28.17 1.66 -2.50
C VAL A 147 -29.48 1.23 -3.12
N PHE A 148 -29.42 0.60 -4.29
CA PHE A 148 -30.62 0.17 -5.01
C PHE A 148 -30.39 -1.08 -5.85
N SER A 149 -31.48 -1.81 -6.11
CA SER A 149 -31.46 -3.01 -6.95
C SER A 149 -32.07 -2.75 -8.33
N ASN A 150 -31.55 -3.41 -9.36
CA ASN A 150 -32.15 -3.39 -10.70
C ASN A 150 -33.36 -4.34 -10.84
N GLN A 151 -33.61 -5.22 -9.88
CA GLN A 151 -34.78 -6.09 -9.81
C GLN A 151 -35.26 -6.30 -8.37
N GLY A 152 -36.50 -6.76 -8.22
CA GLY A 152 -37.07 -7.03 -6.90
C GLY A 152 -37.62 -5.79 -6.22
N ARG A 153 -37.63 -5.81 -4.89
CA ARG A 153 -38.22 -4.76 -4.04
C ARG A 153 -37.35 -4.46 -2.84
N TYR A 154 -37.37 -3.20 -2.41
CA TYR A 154 -36.80 -2.79 -1.13
C TYR A 154 -37.89 -2.68 -0.08
N HIS A 155 -37.61 -3.22 1.11
CA HIS A 155 -38.49 -3.17 2.27
C HIS A 155 -37.79 -2.37 3.38
N GLU A 156 -38.46 -1.32 3.86
CA GLU A 156 -38.01 -0.60 5.04
C GLU A 156 -38.08 -1.53 6.26
N GLY A 157 -37.02 -1.55 7.06
CA GLY A 157 -36.90 -2.50 8.16
C GLY A 157 -35.61 -2.27 8.91
N VAL A 158 -35.56 -1.15 9.64
CA VAL A 158 -34.38 -0.73 10.39
C VAL A 158 -33.90 -1.86 11.32
N GLU A 159 -32.61 -2.14 11.27
CA GLU A 159 -31.95 -3.09 12.15
C GLU A 159 -30.58 -2.54 12.56
N TRP A 160 -30.23 -2.77 13.82
CA TRP A 160 -28.88 -2.53 14.32
C TRP A 160 -28.18 -3.85 14.54
N SER A 161 -27.00 -3.97 13.96
CA SER A 161 -26.10 -5.06 14.27
C SER A 161 -25.10 -4.57 15.30
N VAL A 162 -25.20 -5.10 16.51
CA VAL A 162 -24.41 -4.64 17.66
C VAL A 162 -23.24 -5.59 17.94
N ASN A 163 -22.16 -5.04 18.50
CA ASN A 163 -20.98 -5.79 18.91
C ASN A 163 -20.36 -6.65 17.79
N ILE A 164 -20.25 -6.09 16.57
CA ILE A 164 -19.53 -6.74 15.47
C ILE A 164 -18.04 -6.77 15.85
N PRO A 165 -17.40 -7.95 15.98
CA PRO A 165 -16.03 -8.05 16.46
C PRO A 165 -15.01 -7.45 15.48
N HIS A 166 -13.99 -6.81 16.04
CA HIS A 166 -12.83 -6.22 15.38
C HIS A 166 -11.55 -6.86 15.91
N PRO A 167 -11.29 -8.14 15.57
CA PRO A 167 -10.17 -8.90 16.14
C PRO A 167 -8.80 -8.30 15.79
N VAL A 168 -8.69 -7.60 14.64
CA VAL A 168 -7.46 -6.94 14.21
C VAL A 168 -7.19 -5.71 15.08
N GLU A 169 -8.19 -4.87 15.33
CA GLU A 169 -8.14 -3.72 16.23
C GLU A 169 -7.86 -4.15 17.67
N ALA A 170 -8.50 -5.23 18.14
CA ALA A 170 -8.25 -5.82 19.46
C ALA A 170 -6.78 -6.18 19.65
N SER A 171 -6.13 -6.76 18.62
CA SER A 171 -4.70 -7.09 18.65
C SER A 171 -3.78 -5.86 18.79
N ARG A 172 -4.30 -4.65 18.55
CA ARG A 172 -3.59 -3.37 18.64
C ARG A 172 -3.98 -2.57 19.89
N ALA A 173 -4.68 -3.20 20.83
CA ALA A 173 -5.28 -2.56 22.00
C ALA A 173 -6.22 -1.38 21.62
N GLN A 174 -6.84 -1.46 20.45
CA GLN A 174 -7.88 -0.53 20.00
C GLN A 174 -9.27 -1.09 20.33
N THR A 175 -10.31 -0.31 20.05
CA THR A 175 -11.70 -0.74 20.22
C THR A 175 -11.96 -2.03 19.45
N ASP A 176 -12.37 -3.08 20.15
CA ASP A 176 -12.43 -4.47 19.66
C ASP A 176 -13.79 -4.89 19.08
N ALA A 177 -14.74 -3.97 19.02
CA ALA A 177 -16.03 -4.19 18.39
C ALA A 177 -16.73 -2.86 18.07
N GLY A 178 -17.66 -2.87 17.12
CA GLY A 178 -18.50 -1.73 16.78
C GLY A 178 -19.88 -2.15 16.30
N ASP A 179 -20.79 -1.19 16.20
CA ASP A 179 -22.15 -1.41 15.75
C ASP A 179 -22.31 -0.95 14.29
N ALA A 180 -23.36 -1.39 13.60
CA ALA A 180 -23.67 -0.92 12.25
C ALA A 180 -25.18 -0.80 12.03
N PHE A 181 -25.58 0.20 11.24
CA PHE A 181 -26.97 0.51 10.95
C PHE A 181 -27.39 -0.11 9.62
N SER A 182 -28.54 -0.78 9.57
CA SER A 182 -29.11 -1.32 8.34
C SER A 182 -30.50 -0.71 8.10
N PRO A 183 -30.68 0.15 7.08
CA PRO A 183 -31.95 0.80 6.80
C PRO A 183 -33.14 -0.14 6.53
N GLY A 184 -32.84 -1.32 5.98
CA GLY A 184 -33.84 -2.25 5.47
C GLY A 184 -33.20 -3.36 4.67
N TRP A 185 -33.98 -4.03 3.83
CA TRP A 185 -33.53 -5.20 3.09
C TRP A 185 -34.14 -5.28 1.69
N PHE A 186 -33.43 -5.95 0.79
CA PHE A 186 -33.84 -6.19 -0.58
C PHE A 186 -34.35 -7.62 -0.73
N GLU A 187 -35.51 -7.78 -1.36
CA GLU A 187 -36.04 -9.04 -1.84
C GLU A 187 -35.82 -9.12 -3.35
N VAL A 188 -34.93 -9.99 -3.78
CA VAL A 188 -34.51 -10.06 -5.18
C VAL A 188 -34.85 -11.43 -5.76
N PRO A 189 -35.82 -11.54 -6.69
CA PRO A 189 -36.09 -12.81 -7.36
C PRO A 189 -34.90 -13.21 -8.24
N LEU A 190 -34.62 -14.51 -8.32
CA LEU A 190 -33.51 -15.03 -9.11
C LEU A 190 -33.89 -16.36 -9.75
N ASP A 191 -34.61 -16.26 -10.87
CA ASP A 191 -34.98 -17.42 -11.67
C ASP A 191 -33.74 -18.08 -12.30
N ARG A 192 -33.89 -19.34 -12.74
CA ARG A 192 -32.78 -20.10 -13.33
C ARG A 192 -32.25 -19.37 -14.57
N GLY A 193 -30.93 -19.17 -14.64
CA GLY A 193 -30.25 -18.47 -15.72
C GLY A 193 -30.30 -16.94 -15.62
N GLU A 194 -31.00 -16.38 -14.63
CA GLU A 194 -31.10 -14.93 -14.48
C GLU A 194 -29.97 -14.32 -13.65
N SER A 195 -29.77 -13.03 -13.87
CA SER A 195 -28.83 -12.20 -13.12
C SER A 195 -29.47 -10.88 -12.71
N THR A 196 -29.07 -10.40 -11.54
CA THR A 196 -29.52 -9.14 -10.97
C THR A 196 -28.37 -8.44 -10.27
N ALA A 197 -28.49 -7.13 -10.05
CA ALA A 197 -27.44 -6.30 -9.49
C ALA A 197 -27.99 -5.38 -8.40
N LEU A 198 -27.26 -5.32 -7.28
CA LEU A 198 -27.37 -4.32 -6.24
C LEU A 198 -26.23 -3.32 -6.41
N VAL A 199 -26.57 -2.04 -6.57
CA VAL A 199 -25.62 -0.94 -6.80
C VAL A 199 -25.51 -0.13 -5.53
N LEU A 200 -24.28 0.14 -5.11
CA LEU A 200 -23.94 0.97 -3.95
C LEU A 200 -23.07 2.11 -4.47
N THR A 201 -23.61 3.34 -4.52
CA THR A 201 -22.94 4.47 -5.17
C THR A 201 -22.95 5.71 -4.31
N ALA A 202 -21.81 6.40 -4.28
CA ALA A 202 -21.68 7.74 -3.72
C ALA A 202 -21.71 8.83 -4.81
N GLU A 203 -21.89 8.46 -6.09
CA GLU A 203 -21.98 9.41 -7.20
C GLU A 203 -23.24 10.27 -7.09
N SER A 204 -23.11 11.57 -7.32
CA SER A 204 -24.25 12.49 -7.40
C SER A 204 -25.05 12.30 -8.69
N ASP A 205 -24.34 12.03 -9.79
CA ASP A 205 -24.86 11.94 -11.15
C ASP A 205 -24.74 10.52 -11.69
N PHE A 206 -25.81 9.72 -11.59
CA PHE A 206 -25.91 8.43 -12.28
C PHE A 206 -27.15 8.39 -13.17
N ALA A 207 -27.03 7.85 -14.38
CA ALA A 207 -28.06 7.96 -15.42
C ALA A 207 -29.24 7.00 -15.21
N SER A 208 -28.99 5.71 -14.90
CA SER A 208 -30.04 4.70 -14.65
C SER A 208 -29.47 3.40 -14.11
N ALA A 209 -30.27 2.65 -13.33
CA ALA A 209 -29.96 1.28 -12.92
C ALA A 209 -29.76 0.29 -14.07
N SER A 210 -30.31 0.56 -15.26
CA SER A 210 -30.15 -0.32 -16.43
C SER A 210 -28.71 -0.36 -16.95
N GLN A 211 -27.91 0.67 -16.66
CA GLN A 211 -26.49 0.74 -17.01
C GLN A 211 -25.65 -0.31 -16.26
N PHE A 212 -26.16 -0.84 -15.14
CA PHE A 212 -25.49 -1.84 -14.33
C PHE A 212 -26.10 -3.24 -14.52
N ALA A 213 -27.01 -3.41 -15.48
CA ALA A 213 -27.45 -4.73 -15.92
C ALA A 213 -26.25 -5.48 -16.53
N PRO A 214 -26.03 -6.75 -16.15
CA PRO A 214 -24.86 -7.49 -16.62
C PRO A 214 -24.87 -7.67 -18.14
N PRO A 215 -23.68 -7.67 -18.75
CA PRO A 215 -23.23 -8.83 -19.50
C PRO A 215 -22.30 -9.65 -18.60
N LEU A 216 -22.57 -10.94 -18.47
CA LEU A 216 -21.60 -11.93 -18.00
C LEU A 216 -20.76 -12.35 -19.21
N GLU A 217 -19.85 -11.49 -19.66
CA GLU A 217 -18.62 -12.03 -20.23
C GLU A 217 -17.66 -12.17 -19.05
N LEU A 218 -17.70 -13.34 -18.41
CA LEU A 218 -16.52 -13.83 -17.70
C LEU A 218 -15.43 -13.84 -18.75
N GLU A 219 -14.54 -12.84 -18.72
CA GLU A 219 -13.34 -12.89 -19.55
C GLU A 219 -12.72 -14.26 -19.31
N THR A 220 -12.69 -15.05 -20.37
CA THR A 220 -11.97 -16.33 -20.33
C THR A 220 -10.55 -15.92 -20.04
N ILE A 221 -10.09 -16.17 -18.81
CA ILE A 221 -8.72 -15.88 -18.39
C ILE A 221 -7.86 -16.55 -19.45
N SER A 222 -7.26 -15.71 -20.31
CA SER A 222 -6.34 -16.16 -21.32
C SER A 222 -5.27 -16.95 -20.59
N VAL A 223 -5.19 -18.25 -20.86
CA VAL A 223 -4.07 -19.10 -20.42
C VAL A 223 -2.86 -18.66 -21.24
N ARG A 224 -2.27 -17.52 -20.89
CA ARG A 224 -1.03 -16.97 -21.44
C ARG A 224 -0.62 -15.73 -20.66
N ALA A 225 0.22 -15.93 -19.65
CA ALA A 225 1.27 -15.08 -19.09
C ALA A 225 1.63 -15.58 -17.70
N ASP A 226 2.77 -15.13 -17.18
CA ASP A 226 3.23 -15.36 -15.80
C ASP A 226 2.17 -14.90 -14.77
N PRO A 227 1.52 -15.81 -14.02
CA PRO A 227 0.38 -15.46 -13.16
C PRO A 227 0.74 -14.48 -12.04
N PHE A 228 1.96 -14.56 -11.52
CA PHE A 228 2.42 -13.66 -10.46
C PHE A 228 2.62 -12.24 -11.00
N HIS A 229 3.19 -12.13 -12.21
CA HIS A 229 3.30 -10.84 -12.91
C HIS A 229 1.93 -10.17 -13.10
N GLU A 230 0.93 -10.91 -13.59
CA GLU A 230 -0.41 -10.36 -13.83
C GLU A 230 -1.11 -9.95 -12.54
N ALA A 231 -0.95 -10.74 -11.47
CA ALA A 231 -1.47 -10.38 -10.15
C ALA A 231 -0.87 -9.05 -9.65
N LEU A 232 0.45 -8.91 -9.73
CA LEU A 232 1.14 -7.67 -9.36
C LEU A 232 0.70 -6.48 -10.22
N LEU A 233 0.57 -6.67 -11.53
CA LEU A 233 0.14 -5.61 -12.45
C LEU A 233 -1.28 -5.13 -12.13
N ARG A 234 -2.20 -6.04 -11.80
CA ARG A 234 -3.55 -5.69 -11.33
C ARG A 234 -3.48 -4.94 -10.00
N ALA A 235 -2.68 -5.42 -9.04
CA ALA A 235 -2.54 -4.79 -7.73
C ALA A 235 -2.02 -3.35 -7.82
N VAL A 236 -1.02 -3.07 -8.67
CA VAL A 236 -0.47 -1.71 -8.86
C VAL A 236 -1.55 -0.72 -9.33
N LYS A 237 -2.44 -1.13 -10.25
CA LYS A 237 -3.49 -0.25 -10.78
C LYS A 237 -4.48 0.20 -9.71
N ALA A 238 -4.71 -0.61 -8.67
CA ALA A 238 -5.66 -0.29 -7.60
C ALA A 238 -5.25 0.93 -6.76
N PHE A 239 -3.95 1.24 -6.70
CA PHE A 239 -3.43 2.37 -5.91
C PHE A 239 -3.43 3.70 -6.67
N VAL A 240 -3.64 3.68 -7.99
CA VAL A 240 -3.62 4.88 -8.82
C VAL A 240 -5.00 5.51 -8.88
N VAL A 241 -5.14 6.68 -8.27
CA VAL A 241 -6.43 7.38 -8.14
C VAL A 241 -6.40 8.74 -8.81
N LYS A 242 -7.58 9.24 -9.21
CA LYS A 242 -7.74 10.58 -9.78
C LYS A 242 -7.89 11.62 -8.66
N ARG A 243 -7.17 12.73 -8.76
CA ARG A 243 -7.31 13.93 -7.90
C ARG A 243 -7.41 15.16 -8.80
N GLY A 244 -8.61 15.74 -8.89
CA GLY A 244 -8.87 16.82 -9.86
C GLY A 244 -8.54 16.37 -11.29
N GLU A 245 -7.72 17.14 -12.01
CA GLU A 245 -7.27 16.82 -13.36
C GLU A 245 -6.07 15.85 -13.41
N GLY A 246 -5.47 15.51 -12.25
CA GLY A 246 -4.28 14.68 -12.15
C GLY A 246 -4.54 13.28 -11.59
N LYS A 247 -3.48 12.47 -11.54
CA LYS A 247 -3.44 11.19 -10.83
C LYS A 247 -2.41 11.23 -9.71
N THR A 248 -2.65 10.43 -8.68
CA THR A 248 -1.78 10.24 -7.51
C THR A 248 -1.78 8.76 -7.13
N VAL A 249 -0.93 8.42 -6.15
CA VAL A 249 -0.85 7.09 -5.57
C VAL A 249 -1.32 7.14 -4.12
N ILE A 250 -2.36 6.35 -3.82
CA ILE A 250 -2.69 6.04 -2.43
C ILE A 250 -1.61 5.09 -1.90
N ALA A 251 -0.93 5.48 -0.82
CA ALA A 251 0.19 4.69 -0.29
C ALA A 251 -0.25 3.32 0.21
N GLY A 252 -1.47 3.21 0.76
CA GLY A 252 -2.11 1.93 1.03
C GLY A 252 -3.47 2.00 1.69
N TYR A 253 -4.20 0.91 1.57
CA TYR A 253 -5.56 0.76 2.08
C TYR A 253 -5.59 -0.10 3.36
N PRO A 254 -6.42 0.28 4.36
CA PRO A 254 -7.43 1.33 4.27
C PRO A 254 -7.00 2.72 4.81
N TRP A 255 -5.85 2.85 5.48
CA TRP A 255 -5.56 4.04 6.30
C TRP A 255 -4.79 5.15 5.60
N PHE A 256 -3.93 4.83 4.63
CA PHE A 256 -3.03 5.83 4.08
C PHE A 256 -3.66 6.59 2.92
N LEU A 257 -3.17 7.81 2.72
CA LEU A 257 -3.52 8.67 1.61
C LEU A 257 -2.29 8.88 0.72
N ASP A 258 -2.18 10.07 0.14
CA ASP A 258 -1.12 10.48 -0.76
C ASP A 258 0.17 10.82 0.03
N TRP A 259 1.07 9.84 0.17
CA TRP A 259 2.39 10.01 0.81
C TRP A 259 3.49 10.25 -0.22
N GLY A 260 4.34 11.24 0.08
CA GLY A 260 5.35 11.76 -0.83
C GLY A 260 6.43 10.74 -1.18
N ARG A 261 7.12 10.24 -0.15
CA ARG A 261 8.15 9.19 -0.27
C ARG A 261 7.62 7.95 -1.00
N ASP A 262 6.49 7.42 -0.55
CA ASP A 262 5.86 6.22 -1.08
C ASP A 262 5.51 6.37 -2.56
N SER A 263 4.93 7.51 -2.95
CA SER A 263 4.62 7.81 -4.35
C SER A 263 5.86 7.76 -5.24
N LEU A 264 7.00 8.26 -4.76
CA LEU A 264 8.25 8.31 -5.51
C LEU A 264 8.90 6.93 -5.64
N ILE A 265 8.81 6.09 -4.61
CA ILE A 265 9.24 4.69 -4.68
C ILE A 265 8.30 3.91 -5.62
N CYS A 266 6.98 4.09 -5.48
CA CYS A 266 5.97 3.46 -6.34
C CYS A 266 6.12 3.82 -7.82
N ALA A 267 6.56 5.04 -8.12
CA ALA A 267 6.78 5.50 -9.50
C ALA A 267 7.69 4.55 -10.29
N ARG A 268 8.67 3.92 -9.64
CA ARG A 268 9.58 2.94 -10.26
C ARG A 268 8.85 1.68 -10.71
N GLY A 269 7.98 1.13 -9.86
CA GLY A 269 7.10 0.02 -10.24
C GLY A 269 6.02 0.41 -11.24
N MET A 270 5.55 1.66 -11.23
CA MET A 270 4.63 2.19 -12.25
C MET A 270 5.30 2.33 -13.63
N ILE A 271 6.58 2.74 -13.68
CA ILE A 271 7.39 2.69 -14.91
C ILE A 271 7.45 1.25 -15.42
N ALA A 272 7.76 0.31 -14.52
CA ALA A 272 7.75 -1.11 -14.85
C ALA A 272 6.35 -1.60 -15.27
N ALA A 273 5.25 -1.02 -14.79
CA ALA A 273 3.89 -1.32 -15.25
C ALA A 273 3.52 -0.70 -16.60
N GLY A 274 4.41 0.13 -17.20
CA GLY A 274 4.16 0.84 -18.45
C GLY A 274 3.35 2.13 -18.28
N MET A 275 3.16 2.62 -17.05
CA MET A 275 2.34 3.80 -16.73
C MET A 275 3.13 5.11 -16.91
N LEU A 276 3.85 5.26 -18.02
CA LEU A 276 4.85 6.31 -18.20
C LEU A 276 4.28 7.74 -18.15
N ASN A 277 3.09 7.96 -18.72
CA ASN A 277 2.43 9.26 -18.69
C ASN A 277 2.01 9.63 -17.25
N ASP A 278 1.44 8.67 -16.52
CA ASP A 278 1.03 8.87 -15.13
C ASP A 278 2.24 9.20 -14.25
N VAL A 279 3.37 8.50 -14.46
CA VAL A 279 4.63 8.78 -13.76
C VAL A 279 5.19 10.15 -14.12
N ARG A 280 5.17 10.55 -15.39
CA ARG A 280 5.61 11.89 -15.81
C ARG A 280 4.80 12.97 -15.08
N ASP A 281 3.48 12.82 -15.05
CA ASP A 281 2.59 13.83 -14.47
C ASP A 281 2.75 13.85 -12.93
N LEU A 282 2.96 12.70 -12.29
CA LEU A 282 3.32 12.57 -10.87
C LEU A 282 4.62 13.31 -10.56
N LEU A 283 5.70 13.03 -11.30
CA LEU A 283 7.01 13.67 -11.07
C LEU A 283 6.96 15.18 -11.31
N VAL A 284 6.24 15.65 -12.34
CA VAL A 284 6.00 17.08 -12.55
C VAL A 284 5.24 17.70 -11.38
N THR A 285 4.29 16.97 -10.79
CA THR A 285 3.53 17.45 -9.63
C THR A 285 4.43 17.62 -8.41
N PHE A 286 5.25 16.62 -8.07
CA PHE A 286 6.24 16.73 -6.99
C PHE A 286 7.24 17.85 -7.23
N ALA A 287 7.71 18.00 -8.47
CA ALA A 287 8.68 19.02 -8.85
C ALA A 287 8.19 20.45 -8.56
N ARG A 288 6.88 20.71 -8.70
CA ARG A 288 6.28 22.03 -8.38
C ARG A 288 6.39 22.37 -6.90
N PHE A 289 6.41 21.37 -6.03
CA PHE A 289 6.54 21.53 -4.60
C PHE A 289 8.00 21.55 -4.12
N GLU A 290 8.99 21.47 -5.02
CA GLU A 290 10.39 21.62 -4.61
C GLU A 290 10.70 23.07 -4.28
N GLU A 291 11.25 23.27 -3.08
CA GLU A 291 11.73 24.57 -2.60
C GLU A 291 12.96 24.36 -1.71
N ASN A 292 14.03 25.10 -1.99
CA ASN A 292 15.28 25.07 -1.22
C ASN A 292 15.82 23.65 -0.96
N GLY A 293 15.66 22.75 -1.94
CA GLY A 293 16.08 21.36 -1.92
C GLY A 293 15.13 20.39 -1.21
N THR A 294 14.02 20.87 -0.67
CA THR A 294 13.07 20.03 0.09
C THR A 294 11.83 19.70 -0.73
N LEU A 295 11.31 18.49 -0.55
CA LEU A 295 10.01 18.04 -1.05
C LEU A 295 9.10 17.70 0.14
N PRO A 296 7.78 17.81 -0.02
CA PRO A 296 6.84 17.39 1.01
C PRO A 296 6.84 15.87 1.20
N ASN A 297 6.75 15.44 2.46
CA ASN A 297 6.58 14.04 2.84
C ASN A 297 5.10 13.60 2.72
N THR A 298 4.14 14.53 2.78
CA THR A 298 2.71 14.29 2.53
C THR A 298 2.14 15.35 1.60
N ILE A 299 1.30 14.95 0.65
CA ILE A 299 0.56 15.89 -0.23
C ILE A 299 -0.93 15.65 -0.01
N HIS A 300 -1.52 16.30 0.99
CA HIS A 300 -2.96 16.23 1.22
C HIS A 300 -3.66 17.33 0.43
N GLY A 301 -4.02 17.06 -0.83
CA GLY A 301 -4.57 18.07 -1.73
C GLY A 301 -3.56 19.19 -1.99
N GLU A 302 -3.77 20.37 -1.40
CA GLU A 302 -2.83 21.51 -1.48
C GLU A 302 -1.92 21.66 -0.24
N ASN A 303 -2.10 20.85 0.80
CA ASN A 303 -1.28 20.93 2.02
C ASN A 303 0.02 20.13 1.87
N ALA A 304 1.14 20.84 1.71
CA ALA A 304 2.51 20.33 1.54
C ALA A 304 3.44 20.75 2.70
N THR A 305 2.90 20.92 3.92
CA THR A 305 3.63 21.53 5.05
C THR A 305 4.66 20.62 5.70
N ASN A 306 4.44 19.30 5.76
CA ASN A 306 5.43 18.37 6.30
C ASN A 306 6.54 18.12 5.26
N ARG A 307 7.76 18.54 5.59
CA ARG A 307 8.97 18.37 4.76
C ARG A 307 10.09 17.65 5.52
N ASP A 308 9.74 16.90 6.57
CA ASP A 308 10.69 16.19 7.43
C ASP A 308 11.13 14.88 6.78
N THR A 309 11.84 15.00 5.65
CA THR A 309 12.33 13.87 4.86
C THR A 309 13.66 14.20 4.18
N SER A 310 14.67 13.35 4.38
CA SER A 310 15.95 13.39 3.67
C SER A 310 15.99 12.46 2.46
N ASP A 311 15.12 11.46 2.42
CA ASP A 311 15.11 10.45 1.37
C ASP A 311 14.18 10.80 0.20
N ALA A 312 13.04 11.47 0.42
CA ALA A 312 12.07 11.74 -0.65
C ALA A 312 12.68 12.56 -1.81
N PRO A 313 13.43 13.67 -1.60
CA PRO A 313 14.12 14.37 -2.70
C PRO A 313 15.14 13.52 -3.45
N LEU A 314 15.74 12.54 -2.79
CA LEU A 314 16.72 11.66 -3.42
C LEU A 314 16.06 10.49 -4.18
N TRP A 315 14.97 9.93 -3.65
CA TRP A 315 14.10 9.01 -4.38
C TRP A 315 13.46 9.66 -5.61
N PHE A 316 13.12 10.95 -5.53
CA PHE A 316 12.72 11.76 -6.69
C PHE A 316 13.78 11.74 -7.79
N GLY A 317 15.06 11.87 -7.41
CA GLY A 317 16.19 11.75 -8.34
C GLY A 317 16.24 10.40 -9.06
N VAL A 318 16.13 9.30 -8.30
CA VAL A 318 16.10 7.94 -8.84
C VAL A 318 14.92 7.73 -9.79
N ALA A 319 13.71 8.14 -9.39
CA ALA A 319 12.51 8.02 -10.23
C ALA A 319 12.64 8.85 -11.52
N CYS A 320 13.21 10.06 -11.44
CA CYS A 320 13.54 10.88 -12.61
C CYS A 320 14.56 10.22 -13.53
N GLU A 321 15.57 9.53 -12.97
CA GLU A 321 16.59 8.82 -13.74
C GLU A 321 16.00 7.66 -14.53
N GLU A 322 15.18 6.85 -13.86
CA GLU A 322 14.49 5.73 -14.48
C GLU A 322 13.47 6.21 -15.52
N ALA A 323 12.68 7.25 -15.21
CA ALA A 323 11.73 7.84 -16.15
C ALA A 323 12.42 8.35 -17.43
N ALA A 324 13.59 9.01 -17.31
CA ALA A 324 14.36 9.48 -18.45
C ALA A 324 14.90 8.36 -19.35
N GLY A 325 15.06 7.14 -18.83
CA GLY A 325 15.39 5.95 -19.61
C GLY A 325 14.27 5.52 -20.57
N HIS A 326 13.02 5.93 -20.29
CA HIS A 326 11.84 5.57 -21.08
C HIS A 326 11.18 6.78 -21.79
N LEU A 327 11.41 8.00 -21.30
CA LEU A 327 10.79 9.23 -21.80
C LEU A 327 11.83 10.17 -22.41
N SER A 328 11.74 10.38 -23.73
CA SER A 328 12.60 11.32 -24.45
C SER A 328 12.44 12.75 -23.93
N SER A 329 13.55 13.49 -23.83
CA SER A 329 13.57 14.91 -23.43
C SER A 329 13.01 15.19 -22.03
N PHE A 330 12.84 14.17 -21.18
CA PHE A 330 12.27 14.29 -19.84
C PHE A 330 12.95 15.37 -18.98
N TYR A 331 14.27 15.45 -18.98
CA TYR A 331 15.00 16.46 -18.20
C TYR A 331 14.74 17.91 -18.63
N THR A 332 14.26 18.12 -19.86
CA THR A 332 13.87 19.45 -20.37
C THR A 332 12.38 19.74 -20.22
N THR A 333 11.59 18.78 -19.72
CA THR A 333 10.19 18.99 -19.38
C THR A 333 10.08 20.09 -18.33
N ARG A 334 9.13 21.01 -18.54
CA ARG A 334 8.83 22.10 -17.62
C ARG A 334 8.21 21.53 -16.35
N ALA A 335 8.85 21.81 -15.21
CA ALA A 335 8.41 21.39 -13.90
C ALA A 335 7.31 22.30 -13.34
N ASP A 336 7.46 23.63 -13.50
CA ASP A 336 6.56 24.60 -12.87
C ASP A 336 6.26 25.85 -13.72
N TYR A 337 5.38 26.70 -13.20
CA TYR A 337 4.99 27.95 -13.85
C TYR A 337 6.12 28.99 -13.91
N GLN A 338 7.16 28.86 -13.08
CA GLN A 338 8.33 29.73 -13.09
C GLN A 338 9.31 29.39 -14.22
N GLY A 339 9.08 28.29 -14.93
CA GLY A 339 9.87 27.88 -16.09
C GLY A 339 11.06 26.99 -15.74
N ARG A 340 11.17 26.50 -14.51
CA ARG A 340 12.19 25.50 -14.15
C ARG A 340 11.96 24.22 -14.94
N THR A 341 13.03 23.63 -15.46
CA THR A 341 13.00 22.30 -16.07
C THR A 341 13.22 21.22 -15.02
N MET A 342 13.01 19.94 -15.39
CA MET A 342 13.29 18.86 -14.46
C MET A 342 14.75 18.76 -14.03
N ARG A 343 15.66 19.08 -14.95
CA ARG A 343 17.08 19.25 -14.65
C ARG A 343 17.33 20.35 -13.60
N ASP A 344 16.65 21.48 -13.70
CA ASP A 344 16.84 22.60 -12.77
C ASP A 344 16.41 22.24 -11.35
N VAL A 345 15.34 21.46 -11.21
CA VAL A 345 14.85 20.98 -9.90
C VAL A 345 15.84 19.98 -9.29
N LEU A 346 16.34 18.99 -10.06
CA LEU A 346 17.36 18.05 -9.58
C LEU A 346 18.64 18.77 -9.14
N ARG A 347 19.06 19.80 -9.90
CA ARG A 347 20.19 20.65 -9.52
C ARG A 347 19.88 21.42 -8.24
N SER A 348 18.68 22.00 -8.09
CA SER A 348 18.27 22.72 -6.88
C SER A 348 18.39 21.83 -5.64
N ILE A 349 17.92 20.58 -5.71
CA ILE A 349 18.05 19.60 -4.63
C ILE A 349 19.52 19.42 -4.24
N ALA A 350 20.39 19.10 -5.19
CA ALA A 350 21.80 18.83 -4.89
C ALA A 350 22.56 20.05 -4.35
N VAL A 351 22.33 21.23 -4.92
CA VAL A 351 22.96 22.48 -4.46
C VAL A 351 22.54 22.81 -3.03
N ASN A 352 21.25 22.63 -2.70
CA ASN A 352 20.75 22.91 -1.37
C ASN A 352 21.17 21.84 -0.34
N TYR A 353 21.27 20.57 -0.72
CA TYR A 353 21.85 19.53 0.15
C TYR A 353 23.31 19.83 0.46
N LYS A 354 24.08 20.28 -0.54
CA LYS A 354 25.48 20.71 -0.37
C LYS A 354 25.61 21.91 0.58
N ARG A 355 24.77 22.93 0.41
CA ARG A 355 24.80 24.17 1.22
C ARG A 355 24.20 23.99 2.62
N GLY A 356 23.22 23.10 2.74
CA GLY A 356 22.33 23.01 3.88
C GLY A 356 20.91 23.47 3.51
N THR A 357 19.92 22.62 3.79
CA THR A 357 18.50 22.91 3.64
C THR A 357 17.95 23.61 4.89
N PRO A 358 16.80 24.31 4.80
CA PRO A 358 16.19 24.99 5.95
C PRO A 358 15.81 24.05 7.11
N ASN A 359 15.49 22.79 6.81
CA ASN A 359 15.14 21.75 7.79
C ASN A 359 16.36 20.98 8.32
N GLY A 360 17.59 21.43 8.04
CA GLY A 360 18.80 20.97 8.71
C GLY A 360 19.64 19.92 7.97
N ILE A 361 19.14 19.35 6.86
CA ILE A 361 19.91 18.42 6.01
C ILE A 361 21.12 19.15 5.45
N ARG A 362 22.31 18.55 5.50
CA ARG A 362 23.54 19.20 4.99
C ARG A 362 24.65 18.23 4.65
N MET A 363 25.49 18.62 3.72
CA MET A 363 26.69 17.87 3.38
C MET A 363 27.84 18.17 4.35
N ASP A 364 28.57 17.14 4.75
CA ASP A 364 29.89 17.28 5.34
C ASP A 364 30.93 17.50 4.24
N ALA A 365 31.62 18.65 4.28
CA ALA A 365 32.49 19.07 3.18
C ALA A 365 33.68 18.12 2.95
N GLU A 366 34.23 17.53 4.03
CA GLU A 366 35.39 16.66 3.94
C GLU A 366 35.04 15.31 3.32
N SER A 367 33.95 14.67 3.78
CA SER A 367 33.54 13.36 3.26
C SER A 367 32.66 13.43 2.01
N GLY A 368 31.97 14.54 1.77
CA GLY A 368 30.92 14.64 0.76
C GLY A 368 29.61 13.90 1.11
N LEU A 369 29.50 13.37 2.33
CA LEU A 369 28.32 12.65 2.82
C LEU A 369 27.24 13.61 3.35
N ILE A 370 25.98 13.17 3.31
CA ILE A 370 24.82 13.95 3.76
C ILE A 370 24.45 13.57 5.19
N TRP A 371 24.52 14.57 6.07
CA TRP A 371 23.96 14.52 7.41
C TRP A 371 22.44 14.72 7.35
N SER A 372 21.71 13.87 8.06
CA SER A 372 20.26 13.81 8.15
C SER A 372 19.82 14.03 9.61
N PRO A 373 18.81 14.90 9.85
CA PRO A 373 18.16 15.01 11.14
C PRO A 373 17.48 13.71 11.60
N SER A 374 17.17 13.65 12.89
CA SER A 374 16.41 12.52 13.45
C SER A 374 15.03 12.38 12.79
N HIS A 375 14.61 11.14 12.50
CA HIS A 375 13.30 10.78 11.93
C HIS A 375 13.05 11.21 10.48
N PHE A 376 14.08 11.62 9.73
CA PHE A 376 13.92 12.08 8.34
C PHE A 376 14.07 10.95 7.30
N THR A 377 14.37 9.72 7.72
CA THR A 377 14.44 8.54 6.86
C THR A 377 13.11 7.79 6.85
N TRP A 378 12.92 6.82 5.97
CA TRP A 378 11.73 5.95 5.99
C TRP A 378 11.50 5.20 7.32
N MET A 379 12.52 5.09 8.17
CA MET A 379 12.38 4.61 9.54
C MET A 379 12.02 5.78 10.49
N ASP A 380 10.86 6.42 10.30
CA ASP A 380 10.51 7.74 10.87
C ASP A 380 9.68 7.70 12.17
N THR A 381 9.64 6.57 12.89
CA THR A 381 8.85 6.50 14.12
C THR A 381 9.33 7.47 15.20
N ASN A 382 8.45 8.42 15.55
CA ASN A 382 8.66 9.48 16.53
C ASN A 382 7.51 9.55 17.56
N TYR A 383 7.80 10.16 18.72
CA TYR A 383 6.91 10.32 19.88
C TYR A 383 6.24 8.99 20.34
N PRO A 384 7.02 8.04 20.91
CA PRO A 384 8.43 8.17 21.26
C PRO A 384 9.38 7.95 20.07
N ALA A 385 10.56 8.55 20.15
CA ALA A 385 11.63 8.36 19.17
C ALA A 385 12.15 6.91 19.25
N CYS A 386 11.79 6.07 18.27
CA CYS A 386 12.13 4.64 18.29
C CYS A 386 13.26 4.27 17.31
N THR A 387 13.42 5.04 16.24
CA THR A 387 14.48 4.85 15.23
C THR A 387 15.02 6.20 14.71
N PRO A 388 15.71 6.98 15.56
CA PRO A 388 16.10 8.34 15.23
C PRO A 388 16.99 8.45 13.98
N ARG A 389 18.01 7.59 13.86
CA ARG A 389 18.97 7.57 12.73
C ARG A 389 19.55 8.95 12.38
N GLU A 390 19.76 9.79 13.40
CA GLU A 390 20.45 11.09 13.27
C GLU A 390 21.92 10.88 12.92
N GLY A 391 22.42 11.55 11.88
CA GLY A 391 23.80 11.39 11.41
C GLY A 391 23.85 11.13 9.91
N TYR A 392 24.56 10.09 9.48
CA TYR A 392 24.73 9.74 8.06
C TYR A 392 24.12 8.37 7.76
N PRO A 393 22.80 8.25 7.53
CA PRO A 393 22.15 6.98 7.19
C PRO A 393 22.63 6.45 5.85
N ILE A 394 22.87 5.14 5.76
CA ILE A 394 23.54 4.51 4.61
C ILE A 394 22.79 4.69 3.28
N GLU A 395 21.46 4.57 3.28
CA GLU A 395 20.64 4.68 2.07
C GLU A 395 20.58 6.11 1.55
N ILE A 396 20.60 7.11 2.43
CA ILE A 396 20.70 8.52 2.04
C ILE A 396 21.99 8.76 1.26
N GLN A 397 23.10 8.15 1.69
CA GLN A 397 24.38 8.28 0.99
C GLN A 397 24.33 7.61 -0.38
N ALA A 398 23.70 6.43 -0.48
CA ALA A 398 23.56 5.73 -1.73
C ALA A 398 22.73 6.53 -2.75
N LEU A 399 21.57 7.04 -2.32
CA LEU A 399 20.69 7.85 -3.16
C LEU A 399 21.36 9.19 -3.55
N TRP A 400 22.12 9.80 -2.63
CA TRP A 400 22.90 11.01 -2.90
C TRP A 400 23.94 10.81 -4.00
N VAL A 401 24.76 9.76 -3.90
CA VAL A 401 25.75 9.44 -4.94
C VAL A 401 25.08 9.16 -6.29
N ARG A 402 23.89 8.53 -6.31
CA ARG A 402 23.11 8.35 -7.54
C ARG A 402 22.68 9.68 -8.15
N LEU A 403 22.13 10.61 -7.36
CA LEU A 403 21.77 11.95 -7.82
C LEU A 403 22.96 12.70 -8.40
N LEU A 404 24.13 12.63 -7.76
CA LEU A 404 25.35 13.27 -8.26
C LEU A 404 25.81 12.70 -9.60
N ARG A 405 25.82 11.36 -9.76
CA ARG A 405 26.13 10.69 -11.03
C ARG A 405 25.12 11.01 -12.13
N GLN A 406 23.85 11.15 -11.77
CA GLN A 406 22.81 11.61 -12.70
C GLN A 406 23.10 13.03 -13.17
N LEU A 407 23.38 13.97 -12.24
CA LEU A 407 23.70 15.37 -12.55
C LEU A 407 24.95 15.53 -13.41
N GLN A 408 25.98 14.71 -13.19
CA GLN A 408 27.15 14.63 -14.06
C GLN A 408 26.74 14.38 -15.53
N THR A 409 25.76 13.50 -15.75
CA THR A 409 25.32 13.12 -17.09
C THR A 409 24.46 14.19 -17.77
N ILE A 410 23.64 14.89 -16.99
CA ILE A 410 22.59 15.79 -17.53
C ILE A 410 22.94 17.28 -17.44
N SER A 411 23.99 17.66 -16.71
CA SER A 411 24.42 19.04 -16.53
C SER A 411 25.89 19.21 -16.95
N ALA A 412 26.16 20.22 -17.78
CA ALA A 412 27.51 20.52 -18.27
C ALA A 412 28.38 21.28 -17.25
N SER A 413 27.85 21.67 -16.09
CA SER A 413 28.50 22.65 -15.20
C SER A 413 28.55 22.26 -13.72
N THR A 414 29.70 22.60 -13.13
CA THR A 414 30.07 22.63 -11.71
C THR A 414 29.12 23.46 -10.86
N ASP A 415 28.90 23.08 -9.60
CA ASP A 415 28.30 23.97 -8.60
C ASP A 415 29.38 24.52 -7.67
N GLY A 416 29.55 25.85 -7.67
CA GLY A 416 30.55 26.53 -6.82
C GLY A 416 32.00 26.11 -7.10
N GLY A 417 32.31 25.64 -8.31
CA GLY A 417 33.66 25.27 -8.76
C GLY A 417 34.03 23.78 -8.66
N GLU A 418 33.30 22.97 -7.90
CA GLU A 418 33.50 21.51 -7.83
C GLU A 418 32.61 20.78 -8.85
N ARG A 419 33.16 19.79 -9.55
CA ARG A 419 32.39 18.98 -10.50
C ARG A 419 31.61 17.88 -9.80
N TRP A 420 30.44 17.54 -10.33
CA TRP A 420 29.56 16.50 -9.78
C TRP A 420 30.22 15.12 -9.70
N ASP A 421 31.06 14.76 -10.67
CA ASP A 421 31.80 13.49 -10.68
C ASP A 421 32.88 13.43 -9.59
N GLN A 422 33.57 14.54 -9.33
CA GLN A 422 34.55 14.63 -8.26
C GLN A 422 33.87 14.49 -6.89
N LEU A 423 32.73 15.18 -6.71
CA LEU A 423 31.95 15.09 -5.49
C LEU A 423 31.37 13.67 -5.29
N ALA A 424 30.86 13.04 -6.34
CA ALA A 424 30.37 11.66 -6.29
C ALA A 424 31.47 10.69 -5.88
N ALA A 425 32.67 10.81 -6.49
CA ALA A 425 33.81 9.97 -6.17
C ALA A 425 34.27 10.15 -4.71
N ARG A 426 34.27 11.38 -4.19
CA ARG A 426 34.61 11.66 -2.78
C ARG A 426 33.59 11.05 -1.81
N ALA A 427 32.30 11.23 -2.07
CA ALA A 427 31.23 10.67 -1.26
C ALA A 427 31.26 9.14 -1.26
N GLU A 428 31.47 8.52 -2.43
CA GLU A 428 31.57 7.06 -2.56
C GLU A 428 32.82 6.48 -1.89
N ALA A 429 33.96 7.16 -1.98
CA ALA A 429 35.18 6.76 -1.26
C ALA A 429 34.94 6.80 0.26
N SER A 430 34.33 7.87 0.76
CA SER A 430 34.00 8.01 2.18
C SER A 430 32.97 6.98 2.64
N LEU A 431 31.95 6.66 1.82
CA LEU A 431 30.99 5.60 2.10
C LEU A 431 31.70 4.24 2.24
N ASN A 432 32.61 3.92 1.32
CA ASN A 432 33.40 2.68 1.36
C ASN A 432 34.31 2.57 2.59
N GLU A 433 34.96 3.67 2.96
CA GLU A 433 35.93 3.71 4.07
C GLU A 433 35.24 3.73 5.43
N LEU A 434 34.25 4.61 5.60
CA LEU A 434 33.67 4.92 6.89
C LEU A 434 32.56 3.95 7.32
N PHE A 435 31.90 3.24 6.40
CA PHE A 435 30.78 2.36 6.75
C PHE A 435 31.16 0.88 6.80
N TRP A 436 32.18 0.42 6.07
CA TRP A 436 32.52 -1.00 6.02
C TRP A 436 33.07 -1.49 7.37
N MET A 437 32.44 -2.54 7.93
CA MET A 437 32.85 -3.17 9.18
C MET A 437 33.40 -4.57 8.91
N GLU A 438 34.73 -4.68 8.81
CA GLU A 438 35.41 -5.92 8.45
C GLU A 438 35.04 -7.10 9.35
N GLU A 439 34.99 -6.88 10.67
CA GLU A 439 34.67 -7.91 11.66
C GLU A 439 33.22 -8.38 11.62
N ARG A 440 32.30 -7.49 11.22
CA ARG A 440 30.88 -7.82 11.09
C ARG A 440 30.57 -8.46 9.74
N GLY A 441 31.23 -8.00 8.67
CA GLY A 441 30.99 -8.44 7.30
C GLY A 441 29.79 -7.77 6.63
N TRP A 442 29.37 -6.61 7.12
CA TRP A 442 28.36 -5.75 6.50
C TRP A 442 28.69 -4.27 6.74
N PHE A 443 27.98 -3.38 6.05
CA PHE A 443 28.10 -1.93 6.23
C PHE A 443 27.29 -1.46 7.44
N ALA A 444 27.81 -0.47 8.18
CA ALA A 444 27.10 0.21 9.25
C ALA A 444 25.75 0.77 8.73
N ASP A 445 24.70 0.74 9.55
CA ASP A 445 23.41 1.28 9.13
C ASP A 445 23.43 2.82 9.06
N VAL A 446 24.16 3.43 9.98
CA VAL A 446 24.28 4.89 10.14
C VAL A 446 25.62 5.22 10.80
N LEU A 447 26.25 6.32 10.38
CA LEU A 447 27.27 6.98 11.20
C LEU A 447 26.57 7.96 12.14
N ILE A 448 26.51 7.63 13.42
CA ILE A 448 25.77 8.36 14.45
C ILE A 448 26.53 9.65 14.77
N ALA A 449 25.88 10.78 14.51
CA ALA A 449 26.48 12.10 14.66
C ALA A 449 25.41 13.14 14.95
N ARG A 450 25.62 13.95 16.00
CA ARG A 450 24.81 15.15 16.23
C ARG A 450 25.10 16.19 15.15
N ALA A 451 24.17 17.13 14.97
CA ALA A 451 24.35 18.25 14.05
C ALA A 451 25.70 18.94 14.24
N GLY A 452 26.48 19.03 13.15
CA GLY A 452 27.80 19.69 13.12
C GLY A 452 28.99 18.79 13.42
N VAL A 453 28.79 17.53 13.82
CA VAL A 453 29.86 16.53 13.93
C VAL A 453 30.11 15.93 12.54
N SER A 454 31.37 15.91 12.10
CA SER A 454 31.74 15.37 10.78
C SER A 454 31.63 13.85 10.72
N ALA A 455 31.49 13.30 9.51
CA ALA A 455 31.36 11.85 9.31
C ALA A 455 32.57 11.05 9.82
N LYS A 456 33.78 11.65 9.80
CA LYS A 456 35.00 11.01 10.31
C LYS A 456 35.05 10.90 11.83
N MET A 457 34.35 11.78 12.54
CA MET A 457 34.27 11.78 14.01
C MET A 457 33.01 11.04 14.53
N ALA A 458 32.15 10.59 13.62
CA ALA A 458 30.92 9.90 13.94
C ALA A 458 31.18 8.47 14.44
N GLU A 459 30.32 8.00 15.34
CA GLU A 459 30.37 6.61 15.81
C GLU A 459 29.62 5.71 14.82
N ARG A 460 30.12 4.51 14.54
CA ARG A 460 29.43 3.55 13.67
C ARG A 460 28.31 2.86 14.45
N GLY A 461 27.07 2.93 13.94
CA GLY A 461 25.99 2.05 14.38
C GLY A 461 26.09 0.70 13.66
N ASP A 462 26.43 -0.35 14.41
CA ASP A 462 26.72 -1.66 13.81
C ASP A 462 25.51 -2.54 13.52
N ALA A 463 24.32 -2.06 13.87
CA ALA A 463 23.05 -2.74 13.68
C ALA A 463 22.86 -3.19 12.23
N LEU A 464 22.63 -4.50 12.03
CA LEU A 464 22.28 -5.03 10.71
C LEU A 464 20.81 -4.71 10.42
N ARG A 465 20.57 -3.73 9.55
CA ARG A 465 19.25 -3.31 9.08
C ARG A 465 19.08 -3.53 7.59
N SER A 466 17.84 -3.60 7.12
CA SER A 466 17.54 -3.79 5.69
C SER A 466 18.07 -2.66 4.80
N ASN A 467 18.40 -1.48 5.34
CA ASN A 467 18.97 -0.35 4.60
C ASN A 467 20.30 -0.67 3.89
N CYS A 468 21.08 -1.62 4.40
CA CYS A 468 22.37 -1.98 3.80
C CYS A 468 22.26 -2.59 2.40
N VAL A 469 21.05 -2.95 1.95
CA VAL A 469 20.81 -3.46 0.59
C VAL A 469 20.87 -2.35 -0.45
N PHE A 470 20.54 -1.10 -0.10
CA PHE A 470 20.40 -0.01 -1.08
C PHE A 470 21.70 0.37 -1.80
N PRO A 471 22.85 0.51 -1.13
CA PRO A 471 24.11 0.73 -1.84
C PRO A 471 24.44 -0.36 -2.87
N ILE A 472 24.02 -1.60 -2.61
CA ILE A 472 24.26 -2.74 -3.51
C ILE A 472 23.22 -2.74 -4.63
N SER A 473 21.93 -2.64 -4.31
CA SER A 473 20.82 -2.65 -5.28
C SER A 473 20.85 -1.45 -6.21
N LEU A 474 21.37 -0.30 -5.77
CA LEU A 474 21.58 0.89 -6.60
C LEU A 474 22.92 0.87 -7.38
N GLY A 475 23.72 -0.19 -7.23
CA GLY A 475 24.93 -0.42 -8.03
C GLY A 475 26.16 0.38 -7.60
N LEU A 476 26.25 0.79 -6.32
CA LEU A 476 27.44 1.46 -5.78
C LEU A 476 28.45 0.44 -5.26
N PHE A 477 27.99 -0.68 -4.71
CA PHE A 477 28.87 -1.74 -4.20
C PHE A 477 28.68 -3.07 -4.92
N THR A 478 29.80 -3.71 -5.23
CA THR A 478 29.89 -5.03 -5.86
C THR A 478 30.98 -5.87 -5.18
N GLY A 479 31.18 -7.09 -5.66
CA GLY A 479 32.29 -7.94 -5.21
C GLY A 479 32.09 -8.54 -3.81
N GLU A 480 33.19 -8.78 -3.11
CA GLU A 480 33.19 -9.55 -1.85
C GLU A 480 32.38 -8.88 -0.74
N ARG A 481 32.53 -7.56 -0.55
CA ARG A 481 31.77 -6.82 0.48
C ARG A 481 30.27 -6.87 0.24
N ALA A 482 29.85 -6.75 -1.02
CA ALA A 482 28.45 -6.88 -1.40
C ALA A 482 27.92 -8.30 -1.12
N ARG A 483 28.68 -9.35 -1.51
CA ARG A 483 28.30 -10.75 -1.23
C ARG A 483 28.17 -11.04 0.27
N ARG A 484 29.14 -10.61 1.08
CA ARG A 484 29.09 -10.77 2.55
C ARG A 484 27.89 -10.06 3.19
N THR A 485 27.57 -8.85 2.71
CA THR A 485 26.39 -8.10 3.18
C THR A 485 25.09 -8.81 2.79
N VAL A 486 24.95 -9.22 1.52
CA VAL A 486 23.75 -9.95 1.03
C VAL A 486 23.55 -11.26 1.79
N ASP A 487 24.63 -11.99 2.06
CA ASP A 487 24.61 -13.20 2.88
C ASP A 487 24.18 -12.93 4.32
N ALA A 488 24.64 -11.83 4.94
CA ALA A 488 24.22 -11.45 6.28
C ALA A 488 22.72 -11.12 6.33
N VAL A 489 22.22 -10.38 5.34
CA VAL A 489 20.78 -10.09 5.19
C VAL A 489 19.98 -11.39 5.04
N MET A 490 20.46 -12.33 4.22
CA MET A 490 19.84 -13.64 4.06
C MET A 490 19.74 -14.40 5.39
N ARG A 491 20.82 -14.46 6.16
CA ARG A 491 20.88 -15.23 7.42
C ARG A 491 20.04 -14.63 8.54
N HIS A 492 19.96 -13.31 8.63
CA HIS A 492 19.43 -12.64 9.81
C HIS A 492 18.14 -11.85 9.57
N LEU A 493 17.93 -11.33 8.37
CA LEU A 493 16.79 -10.45 8.07
C LEU A 493 15.72 -11.11 7.22
N ALA A 494 16.08 -12.02 6.31
CA ALA A 494 15.12 -12.61 5.38
C ALA A 494 14.09 -13.48 6.11
N VAL A 495 12.82 -13.23 5.79
CA VAL A 495 11.65 -14.07 6.10
C VAL A 495 10.87 -14.25 4.79
N PRO A 496 9.92 -15.21 4.69
CA PRO A 496 9.18 -15.41 3.45
C PRO A 496 8.53 -14.11 2.93
N GLY A 497 8.99 -13.62 1.78
CA GLY A 497 8.50 -12.41 1.10
C GLY A 497 8.78 -11.05 1.76
N ALA A 498 9.57 -10.98 2.84
CA ALA A 498 9.88 -9.71 3.53
C ALA A 498 11.28 -9.72 4.19
N LEU A 499 11.77 -8.54 4.59
CA LEU A 499 13.01 -8.41 5.39
C LEU A 499 12.71 -7.77 6.75
N ARG A 500 13.19 -8.36 7.85
CA ARG A 500 13.25 -7.70 9.15
C ARG A 500 13.95 -6.34 9.00
N SER A 501 13.38 -5.31 9.61
CA SER A 501 13.99 -3.98 9.68
C SER A 501 15.28 -3.95 10.50
N LEU A 502 15.43 -4.87 11.46
CA LEU A 502 16.59 -5.03 12.33
C LEU A 502 16.83 -6.52 12.62
N ALA A 503 18.09 -6.94 12.63
CA ALA A 503 18.48 -8.31 13.00
C ALA A 503 18.36 -8.55 14.51
N PRO A 504 18.02 -9.80 14.94
CA PRO A 504 18.04 -10.20 16.34
C PRO A 504 19.46 -10.43 16.86
N LEU A 505 20.30 -9.39 16.81
CA LEU A 505 21.71 -9.40 17.21
C LEU A 505 21.98 -8.30 18.24
N THR A 506 23.02 -8.49 19.05
CA THR A 506 23.53 -7.43 19.92
C THR A 506 24.07 -6.27 19.08
N VAL A 507 23.72 -5.04 19.44
CA VAL A 507 24.15 -3.82 18.73
C VAL A 507 25.09 -2.96 19.58
N THR A 508 25.95 -2.21 18.92
CA THR A 508 26.83 -1.20 19.49
C THR A 508 26.85 0.05 18.59
N PRO A 509 26.65 1.26 19.15
CA PRO A 509 26.28 1.52 20.55
C PRO A 509 24.87 1.00 20.90
N PRO A 510 24.56 0.79 22.20
CA PRO A 510 23.20 0.42 22.63
C PRO A 510 22.16 1.44 22.17
N MET A 511 20.95 0.98 21.81
CA MET A 511 19.87 1.80 21.27
C MET A 511 18.69 1.89 22.25
N PRO A 512 18.71 2.79 23.24
CA PRO A 512 17.63 2.91 24.20
C PRO A 512 16.41 3.61 23.60
N ILE A 513 15.24 3.03 23.82
CA ILE A 513 13.94 3.62 23.46
C ILE A 513 13.26 4.04 24.76
N HIS A 514 13.00 5.34 24.90
CA HIS A 514 12.31 5.88 26.06
C HIS A 514 10.87 6.23 25.68
N GLY A 515 9.91 5.83 26.49
CA GLY A 515 8.51 6.22 26.31
C GLY A 515 8.29 7.70 26.59
N ASN A 516 7.08 8.18 26.30
CA ASN A 516 6.70 9.59 26.45
C ASN A 516 6.86 10.12 27.89
N HIS A 517 6.93 9.24 28.90
CA HIS A 517 7.15 9.56 30.31
C HIS A 517 8.60 9.32 30.78
N GLY A 518 9.55 9.09 29.86
CA GLY A 518 10.97 8.91 30.15
C GLY A 518 11.39 7.52 30.62
N GLY A 519 10.46 6.58 30.81
CA GLY A 519 10.77 5.20 31.14
C GLY A 519 11.38 4.43 29.96
N LEU A 520 12.38 3.60 30.22
CA LEU A 520 13.00 2.73 29.21
C LEU A 520 12.02 1.63 28.78
N LEU A 521 11.80 1.47 27.47
CA LEU A 521 10.82 0.53 26.89
C LEU A 521 11.46 -0.77 26.36
N ASN A 522 12.76 -0.78 26.08
CA ASN A 522 13.46 -1.91 25.47
C ASN A 522 14.75 -2.29 26.23
N ASP A 523 15.38 -3.40 25.82
CA ASP A 523 16.76 -3.74 26.19
C ASP A 523 17.74 -3.09 25.19
N PRO A 524 18.49 -2.03 25.54
CA PRO A 524 19.23 -1.23 24.56
C PRO A 524 20.30 -1.99 23.75
N PRO A 525 21.07 -2.94 24.32
CA PRO A 525 21.99 -3.76 23.54
C PRO A 525 21.29 -4.80 22.65
N HIS A 526 20.03 -5.15 22.94
CA HIS A 526 19.23 -6.09 22.14
C HIS A 526 17.88 -5.46 21.73
N PRO A 527 17.90 -4.41 20.89
CA PRO A 527 16.71 -3.62 20.60
C PRO A 527 15.73 -4.33 19.65
N TYR A 528 16.01 -5.57 19.26
CA TYR A 528 15.14 -6.36 18.38
C TYR A 528 13.78 -6.61 19.02
N TRP A 529 12.73 -6.34 18.25
CA TRP A 529 11.35 -6.45 18.68
C TRP A 529 10.54 -7.33 17.70
N PRO A 530 10.14 -8.54 18.11
CA PRO A 530 9.66 -9.55 17.17
C PRO A 530 8.21 -9.37 16.71
N ARG A 531 7.37 -8.64 17.46
CA ARG A 531 5.91 -8.56 17.26
C ARG A 531 5.44 -7.12 17.17
N TYR A 532 4.63 -6.83 16.15
CA TYR A 532 3.94 -5.54 15.99
C TYR A 532 2.48 -5.66 16.45
N GLU A 533 2.27 -5.61 17.76
CA GLU A 533 0.96 -5.75 18.39
C GLU A 533 0.89 -4.99 19.72
N ALA A 534 -0.30 -4.97 20.32
CA ALA A 534 -0.65 -4.25 21.54
C ALA A 534 -0.54 -2.72 21.40
N ASP A 535 -0.34 -2.04 22.54
CA ASP A 535 -0.37 -0.59 22.68
C ASP A 535 0.55 0.14 21.69
N GLU A 536 0.09 1.31 21.22
CA GLU A 536 0.78 2.08 20.20
C GLU A 536 2.17 2.55 20.65
N ASP A 537 2.21 3.29 21.75
CA ASP A 537 3.39 4.06 22.16
C ASP A 537 4.42 3.20 22.88
N THR A 538 3.98 2.13 23.53
CA THR A 538 4.85 1.27 24.34
C THR A 538 5.26 -0.04 23.65
N ARG A 539 4.57 -0.45 22.58
CA ARG A 539 4.82 -1.72 21.89
C ARG A 539 4.97 -1.56 20.38
N ARG A 540 3.94 -1.08 19.67
CA ARG A 540 3.94 -1.02 18.20
C ARG A 540 4.97 -0.04 17.63
N LYS A 541 5.04 1.20 18.13
CA LYS A 541 6.04 2.18 17.71
C LYS A 541 7.48 1.68 17.96
N PRO A 542 7.83 1.17 19.16
CA PRO A 542 9.12 0.52 19.37
C PRO A 542 9.43 -0.61 18.38
N ALA A 543 8.42 -1.41 18.00
CA ALA A 543 8.60 -2.53 17.08
C ALA A 543 8.75 -2.15 15.61
N TYR A 544 8.06 -1.09 15.17
CA TYR A 544 7.76 -0.78 13.76
C TYR A 544 8.97 -0.85 12.81
N HIS A 545 10.11 -0.35 13.27
CA HIS A 545 11.38 -0.43 12.53
C HIS A 545 12.51 -1.08 13.34
N ASN A 546 12.20 -1.82 14.42
CA ASN A 546 13.21 -2.53 15.21
C ASN A 546 13.01 -4.05 15.22
N GLY A 547 12.40 -4.62 14.20
CA GLY A 547 12.33 -6.08 14.07
C GLY A 547 11.19 -6.59 13.21
N THR A 548 10.12 -5.79 13.11
CA THR A 548 9.06 -5.94 12.10
C THR A 548 9.65 -6.10 10.70
N ALA A 549 9.12 -7.04 9.93
CA ALA A 549 9.55 -7.32 8.57
C ALA A 549 8.77 -6.51 7.54
N TRP A 550 9.46 -5.93 6.57
CA TRP A 550 8.94 -5.01 5.56
C TRP A 550 9.00 -5.65 4.18
N ALA A 551 7.87 -5.69 3.48
CA ALA A 551 7.80 -6.30 2.14
C ALA A 551 8.50 -5.47 1.06
N TRP A 552 8.45 -4.14 1.12
CA TRP A 552 8.99 -3.28 0.04
C TRP A 552 10.53 -3.33 -0.09
N THR A 553 11.26 -3.61 1.00
CA THR A 553 12.74 -3.73 0.96
C THR A 553 13.22 -5.08 0.42
N PHE A 554 12.36 -6.10 0.44
CA PHE A 554 12.71 -7.47 0.03
C PHE A 554 13.03 -7.61 -1.48
N PRO A 555 12.27 -6.99 -2.41
CA PRO A 555 12.66 -6.91 -3.81
C PRO A 555 14.05 -6.27 -4.02
N SER A 556 14.38 -5.23 -3.26
CA SER A 556 15.70 -4.58 -3.34
C SER A 556 16.84 -5.51 -2.91
N TRP A 557 16.61 -6.41 -1.96
CA TRP A 557 17.58 -7.47 -1.63
C TRP A 557 17.71 -8.51 -2.74
N CYS A 558 16.62 -8.89 -3.41
CA CYS A 558 16.67 -9.76 -4.59
C CYS A 558 17.50 -9.13 -5.72
N GLU A 559 17.36 -7.82 -5.95
CA GLU A 559 18.22 -7.07 -6.86
C GLU A 559 19.68 -7.05 -6.39
N ALA A 560 19.92 -6.88 -5.08
CA ALA A 560 21.25 -6.90 -4.49
C ALA A 560 21.96 -8.26 -4.66
N ILE A 561 21.23 -9.39 -4.56
CA ILE A 561 21.76 -10.74 -4.87
C ILE A 561 22.32 -10.77 -6.30
N VAL A 562 21.54 -10.32 -7.29
CA VAL A 562 21.98 -10.33 -8.69
C VAL A 562 23.21 -9.45 -8.89
N ARG A 563 23.25 -8.26 -8.29
CA ARG A 563 24.38 -7.34 -8.42
C ARG A 563 25.64 -7.83 -7.71
N ALA A 564 25.51 -8.44 -6.54
CA ALA A 564 26.66 -8.95 -5.77
C ALA A 564 27.41 -10.08 -6.49
N TRP A 565 26.71 -10.85 -7.33
CA TRP A 565 27.27 -11.90 -8.19
C TRP A 565 27.29 -11.52 -9.67
N ASN A 566 27.32 -10.23 -10.02
CA ASN A 566 27.46 -9.75 -11.40
C ASN A 566 26.51 -10.41 -12.43
N ALA A 567 25.25 -10.62 -12.03
CA ALA A 567 24.23 -11.28 -12.82
C ALA A 567 24.55 -12.71 -13.26
N GLU A 568 25.32 -13.46 -12.48
CA GLU A 568 25.50 -14.91 -12.67
C GLU A 568 24.13 -15.62 -12.71
N PRO A 569 23.92 -16.60 -13.62
CA PRO A 569 22.63 -17.28 -13.76
C PRO A 569 22.07 -17.88 -12.47
N ALA A 570 22.95 -18.41 -11.61
CA ALA A 570 22.55 -18.96 -10.32
C ALA A 570 22.01 -17.88 -9.36
N ALA A 571 22.60 -16.68 -9.36
CA ALA A 571 22.14 -15.56 -8.56
C ALA A 571 20.80 -15.01 -9.05
N VAL A 572 20.60 -14.94 -10.38
CA VAL A 572 19.30 -14.58 -10.98
C VAL A 572 18.23 -15.61 -10.59
N ALA A 573 18.53 -16.89 -10.71
CA ALA A 573 17.60 -17.96 -10.35
C ALA A 573 17.23 -17.91 -8.85
N ALA A 574 18.22 -17.69 -7.97
CA ALA A 574 17.98 -17.53 -6.54
C ALA A 574 17.12 -16.30 -6.24
N ALA A 575 17.44 -15.13 -6.81
CA ALA A 575 16.66 -13.91 -6.65
C ALA A 575 15.20 -14.08 -7.11
N ARG A 576 14.97 -14.73 -8.26
CA ARG A 576 13.63 -15.03 -8.76
C ARG A 576 12.87 -15.98 -7.83
N ALA A 577 13.53 -17.02 -7.31
CA ALA A 577 12.94 -17.97 -6.37
C ALA A 577 12.55 -17.29 -5.04
N TYR A 578 13.42 -16.42 -4.50
CA TYR A 578 13.10 -15.64 -3.31
C TYR A 578 11.93 -14.68 -3.57
N LEU A 579 11.95 -13.94 -4.68
CA LEU A 579 10.88 -12.99 -4.99
C LEU A 579 9.52 -13.67 -5.15
N LEU A 580 9.50 -14.89 -5.71
CA LEU A 580 8.28 -15.69 -5.85
C LEU A 580 7.63 -16.06 -4.51
N SER A 581 8.37 -16.05 -3.39
CA SER A 581 7.78 -16.26 -2.06
C SER A 581 6.76 -15.18 -1.66
N MET A 582 6.80 -14.01 -2.31
CA MET A 582 5.79 -12.96 -2.10
C MET A 582 4.41 -13.32 -2.68
N ARG A 583 4.32 -14.33 -3.56
CA ARG A 583 3.05 -14.78 -4.15
C ARG A 583 2.07 -15.24 -3.07
N ASP A 584 2.56 -15.97 -2.07
CA ASP A 584 1.71 -16.52 -1.02
C ASP A 584 1.21 -15.39 -0.10
N LEU A 585 1.95 -14.29 0.03
CA LEU A 585 1.51 -13.09 0.75
C LEU A 585 0.29 -12.44 0.10
N MET A 586 0.16 -12.52 -1.24
CA MET A 586 -1.01 -12.01 -1.97
C MET A 586 -2.29 -12.82 -1.75
N GLN A 587 -2.17 -13.99 -1.12
CA GLN A 587 -3.29 -14.88 -0.83
C GLN A 587 -3.74 -14.79 0.64
N THR A 588 -3.08 -13.96 1.44
CA THR A 588 -3.35 -13.82 2.89
C THR A 588 -3.72 -12.36 3.23
N GLY A 589 -4.67 -12.17 4.13
CA GLY A 589 -5.14 -10.82 4.49
C GLY A 589 -5.98 -10.21 3.36
N CYS A 590 -5.49 -9.15 2.71
CA CYS A 590 -6.16 -8.52 1.57
C CYS A 590 -5.83 -9.29 0.28
N ALA A 591 -6.77 -10.11 -0.19
CA ALA A 591 -6.59 -10.92 -1.39
C ALA A 591 -6.20 -10.07 -2.61
N GLY A 592 -5.16 -10.50 -3.32
CA GLY A 592 -4.60 -9.80 -4.48
C GLY A 592 -3.61 -8.67 -4.13
N HIS A 593 -3.31 -8.46 -2.85
CA HIS A 593 -2.43 -7.39 -2.39
C HIS A 593 -1.39 -7.88 -1.37
N ILE A 594 -0.32 -7.12 -1.19
CA ILE A 594 0.74 -7.40 -0.22
C ILE A 594 0.64 -6.38 0.90
N ALA A 595 0.61 -6.85 2.14
CA ALA A 595 0.60 -5.99 3.32
C ALA A 595 1.87 -5.15 3.43
N GLU A 596 1.80 -4.13 4.26
CA GLU A 596 2.92 -3.24 4.55
C GLU A 596 4.03 -3.95 5.32
N VAL A 597 3.65 -4.61 6.42
CA VAL A 597 4.58 -5.23 7.36
C VAL A 597 4.09 -6.58 7.87
N PHE A 598 5.02 -7.34 8.44
CA PHE A 598 4.80 -8.65 9.03
C PHE A 598 5.54 -8.75 10.36
N ASP A 599 5.05 -9.57 11.29
CA ASP A 599 5.82 -9.89 12.49
C ASP A 599 7.22 -10.43 12.12
N GLY A 600 8.24 -9.96 12.83
CA GLY A 600 9.63 -10.37 12.58
C GLY A 600 9.87 -11.85 12.88
N ASP A 601 9.16 -12.41 13.86
CA ASP A 601 9.24 -13.84 14.20
C ASP A 601 8.06 -14.65 13.64
N ALA A 602 8.31 -15.93 13.40
CA ALA A 602 7.31 -16.88 12.92
C ALA A 602 6.06 -16.86 13.83
N PRO A 603 4.82 -16.86 13.30
CA PRO A 603 4.48 -17.24 11.93
C PRO A 603 4.48 -16.08 10.90
N HIS A 604 5.11 -14.95 11.19
CA HIS A 604 5.16 -13.79 10.29
C HIS A 604 3.77 -13.28 9.89
N THR A 605 2.89 -13.13 10.89
CA THR A 605 1.53 -12.62 10.70
C THR A 605 1.57 -11.28 9.97
N PRO A 606 0.74 -11.05 8.93
CA PRO A 606 0.58 -9.74 8.32
C PRO A 606 0.09 -8.71 9.35
N ARG A 607 0.67 -7.52 9.32
CA ARG A 607 0.41 -6.40 10.22
C ARG A 607 0.42 -5.09 9.43
N GLY A 608 0.18 -3.96 10.11
CA GLY A 608 0.13 -2.67 9.46
C GLY A 608 -0.93 -2.65 8.37
N CYS A 609 -0.72 -1.83 7.35
CA CYS A 609 -1.69 -1.65 6.28
C CYS A 609 -1.86 -2.92 5.43
N ASP A 610 -3.10 -3.33 5.18
CA ASP A 610 -3.41 -4.63 4.56
C ASP A 610 -3.02 -4.71 3.08
N ALA A 611 -3.10 -3.59 2.37
CA ALA A 611 -2.73 -3.48 0.96
C ALA A 611 -1.85 -2.25 0.75
N GLN A 612 -0.57 -2.46 0.46
CA GLN A 612 0.41 -1.38 0.46
C GLN A 612 1.11 -1.22 -0.91
N ALA A 613 1.14 0.01 -1.42
CA ALA A 613 1.53 0.33 -2.78
C ALA A 613 3.02 0.06 -3.07
N TRP A 614 3.93 0.48 -2.18
CA TRP A 614 5.37 0.25 -2.38
C TRP A 614 5.75 -1.24 -2.37
N SER A 615 4.99 -2.07 -1.66
CA SER A 615 5.23 -3.51 -1.56
C SER A 615 4.98 -4.19 -2.91
N VAL A 616 3.83 -3.90 -3.53
CA VAL A 616 3.47 -4.48 -4.83
C VAL A 616 4.24 -3.86 -6.00
N THR A 617 4.53 -2.56 -5.94
CA THR A 617 5.24 -1.84 -7.01
C THR A 617 6.72 -2.24 -7.06
N GLU A 618 7.41 -2.34 -5.93
CA GLU A 618 8.79 -2.83 -5.92
C GLU A 618 8.89 -4.31 -6.31
N ALA A 619 7.92 -5.15 -5.92
CA ALA A 619 7.85 -6.54 -6.37
C ALA A 619 7.70 -6.62 -7.89
N LEU A 620 6.76 -5.86 -8.48
CA LEU A 620 6.58 -5.81 -9.94
C LEU A 620 7.84 -5.30 -10.65
N ARG A 621 8.45 -4.24 -10.12
CA ARG A 621 9.66 -3.63 -10.68
C ARG A 621 10.78 -4.66 -10.79
N VAL A 622 11.09 -5.35 -9.70
CA VAL A 622 12.20 -6.32 -9.68
C VAL A 622 11.84 -7.56 -10.47
N TRP A 623 10.58 -8.04 -10.41
CA TRP A 623 10.15 -9.19 -11.21
C TRP A 623 10.33 -8.97 -12.72
N ARG A 624 10.05 -7.76 -13.22
CA ARG A 624 10.30 -7.38 -14.62
C ARG A 624 11.76 -7.07 -14.94
N TRP A 625 12.54 -6.65 -13.95
CA TRP A 625 13.96 -6.33 -14.10
C TRP A 625 14.82 -7.59 -14.18
N LEU A 626 14.43 -8.66 -13.49
CA LEU A 626 15.11 -9.95 -13.56
C LEU A 626 14.98 -10.55 -14.98
N PRO A 627 16.10 -10.97 -15.61
CA PRO A 627 16.11 -11.48 -16.98
C PRO A 627 15.42 -12.85 -17.13
#